data_AF-A0A9N7KUU9-F1
#
_entry.id   AF-A0A9N7KUU9-F1
#
_cell.length_a   1.000
_cell.length_b   1.000
_cell.length_c   1.000
_cell.angle_alpha   90.00
_cell.angle_beta   90.00
_cell.angle_gamma   90.00
#
_symmetry.space_group_name_H-M   'P 1'
#
loop_
_entity.id
_entity.type
_entity.pdbx_description
1 polymer ?
#
loop_
_entity_poly.entity_id
_entity_poly.type
_entity_poly.pdbx_seq_one_letter_code
_entity_poly.pdbx_strand_id
1 'polypeptide(L)'
;MKAVFSRKGFDQGYGGMPSPILPDGRLVPLPIPSDHDRTLIDNVGFDDLDLDAMLRDLSGGKYSAKSTVHYDPDLGGSHTASIPGWRPAFGQSGAAQGHLSNNGVGPGDVFLFFGWYRQVETLSGRWRFVPSAPDIHVMFGWLEIDEVLSVVTDRAGSLKRHPWIATHPHVATPGRYTDPRNTLYVARKRSIFVNGIGGGRFPSMLPQLQLTRAGRTRSVWSLPSWFEPKGRAALTYHPSATRWELDGDRVTLKTAAKGQEFVIDGKDYPELDRWVANLVGEAASNCSCALSKGAVTTSIAGLATRAALTLQWRG
;
A
#
# COMPACT_ATOMS: atom_id res chain seq x y z
N MET A 1 -1.11 -12.29 17.28
CA MET A 1 -2.10 -11.44 16.55
C MET A 1 -2.69 -12.22 15.36
N LYS A 2 -3.75 -11.77 14.69
CA LYS A 2 -4.06 -12.23 13.31
C LYS A 2 -3.50 -11.26 12.29
N ALA A 3 -3.16 -11.77 11.10
CA ALA A 3 -2.82 -10.96 9.94
C ALA A 3 -3.82 -11.20 8.81
N VAL A 4 -4.21 -10.11 8.15
CA VAL A 4 -5.11 -10.13 7.01
C VAL A 4 -4.39 -9.63 5.78
N PHE A 5 -4.17 -10.50 4.79
CA PHE A 5 -3.71 -10.08 3.47
C PHE A 5 -4.90 -9.51 2.71
N SER A 6 -4.89 -8.20 2.47
CA SER A 6 -6.00 -7.46 1.90
C SER A 6 -5.66 -6.93 0.51
N ARG A 7 -6.36 -7.42 -0.52
CA ARG A 7 -6.15 -6.99 -1.90
C ARG A 7 -6.81 -5.63 -2.14
N LYS A 8 -6.01 -4.65 -2.59
CA LYS A 8 -6.42 -3.25 -2.79
C LYS A 8 -5.75 -2.60 -3.99
N GLY A 9 -6.28 -1.44 -4.38
CA GLY A 9 -5.78 -0.62 -5.48
C GLY A 9 -6.19 -1.10 -6.86
N PHE A 10 -5.59 -0.50 -7.88
CA PHE A 10 -5.81 -0.86 -9.28
C PHE A 10 -5.56 -2.37 -9.53
N ASP A 11 -6.49 -2.99 -10.25
CA ASP A 11 -6.38 -4.35 -10.78
C ASP A 11 -6.92 -4.43 -12.22
N GLN A 12 -7.11 -5.64 -12.75
CA GLN A 12 -7.61 -5.84 -14.12
C GLN A 12 -9.07 -5.42 -14.29
N GLY A 13 -9.91 -5.58 -13.26
CA GLY A 13 -11.32 -5.19 -13.28
C GLY A 13 -11.54 -3.72 -12.90
N TYR A 14 -10.70 -3.17 -12.05
CA TYR A 14 -10.79 -1.83 -11.49
C TYR A 14 -9.50 -1.06 -11.78
N GLY A 15 -9.52 -0.06 -12.66
CA GLY A 15 -8.30 0.63 -13.09
C GLY A 15 -7.80 0.13 -14.43
N GLY A 16 -7.47 -1.16 -14.54
CA GLY A 16 -7.04 -1.82 -15.78
C GLY A 16 -5.53 -1.76 -16.05
N MET A 17 -4.71 -1.39 -15.07
CA MET A 17 -3.25 -1.35 -15.20
C MET A 17 -2.55 -1.61 -13.85
N PRO A 18 -1.26 -2.01 -13.84
CA PRO A 18 -0.48 -2.13 -12.61
C PRO A 18 -0.23 -0.78 -11.95
N SER A 19 -0.05 -0.80 -10.64
CA SER A 19 0.59 0.28 -9.90
C SER A 19 2.10 0.36 -10.25
N PRO A 20 2.68 1.56 -10.40
CA PRO A 20 4.09 1.72 -10.75
C PRO A 20 5.06 1.31 -9.63
N ILE A 21 6.16 0.65 -10.01
CA ILE A 21 7.40 0.63 -9.24
C ILE A 21 8.40 1.52 -9.97
N LEU A 22 8.83 2.60 -9.33
CA LEU A 22 9.73 3.57 -9.93
C LEU A 22 11.15 2.99 -10.10
N PRO A 23 12.01 3.59 -10.97
CA PRO A 23 13.40 3.15 -11.14
C PRO A 23 14.23 3.18 -9.84
N ASP A 24 13.90 4.08 -8.91
CA ASP A 24 14.52 4.17 -7.57
C ASP A 24 13.93 3.18 -6.55
N GLY A 25 12.98 2.34 -6.98
CA GLY A 25 12.30 1.34 -6.17
C GLY A 25 11.08 1.86 -5.42
N ARG A 26 10.73 3.15 -5.47
CA ARG A 26 9.52 3.65 -4.80
C ARG A 26 8.25 2.95 -5.32
N LEU A 27 7.36 2.63 -4.39
CA LEU A 27 6.06 2.02 -4.69
C LEU A 27 5.01 3.13 -4.82
N VAL A 28 4.30 3.20 -5.95
CA VAL A 28 3.21 4.17 -6.16
C VAL A 28 1.86 3.43 -6.13
N PRO A 29 1.24 3.21 -4.96
CA PRO A 29 -0.06 2.53 -4.86
C PRO A 29 -1.16 3.38 -5.48
N LEU A 30 -1.79 2.89 -6.54
CA LEU A 30 -2.93 3.57 -7.17
C LEU A 30 -4.26 3.09 -6.55
N PRO A 31 -5.05 3.96 -5.89
CA PRO A 31 -6.36 3.60 -5.31
C PRO A 31 -7.40 3.35 -6.41
N ILE A 32 -8.43 2.55 -6.16
CA ILE A 32 -9.43 2.18 -7.21
C ILE A 32 -10.11 3.44 -7.77
N PRO A 33 -10.24 3.60 -9.11
CA PRO A 33 -11.00 4.72 -9.68
C PRO A 33 -12.46 4.71 -9.24
N SER A 34 -13.02 5.89 -9.00
CA SER A 34 -14.39 6.06 -8.53
C SER A 34 -15.03 7.26 -9.20
N ASP A 35 -16.27 7.12 -9.67
CA ASP A 35 -17.08 8.17 -10.30
C ASP A 35 -17.95 8.94 -9.28
N HIS A 36 -17.94 8.51 -8.02
CA HIS A 36 -18.85 8.99 -6.99
C HIS A 36 -18.14 9.49 -5.73
N ASP A 37 -16.85 9.18 -5.60
CA ASP A 37 -15.99 9.78 -4.60
C ASP A 37 -15.42 11.12 -5.11
N ARG A 38 -14.97 11.96 -4.18
CA ARG A 38 -14.47 13.31 -4.49
C ARG A 38 -12.95 13.44 -4.36
N THR A 39 -12.30 12.45 -3.75
CA THR A 39 -10.86 12.46 -3.56
C THR A 39 -10.16 12.21 -4.90
N LEU A 40 -9.18 13.05 -5.21
CA LEU A 40 -8.37 12.92 -6.43
C LEU A 40 -7.21 11.95 -6.18
N ILE A 41 -6.74 11.29 -7.24
CA ILE A 41 -5.58 10.40 -7.17
C ILE A 41 -4.29 11.12 -6.76
N ASP A 42 -4.19 12.43 -7.03
CA ASP A 42 -3.09 13.29 -6.57
C ASP A 42 -2.92 13.28 -5.04
N ASN A 43 -3.99 12.93 -4.31
CA ASN A 43 -3.96 12.80 -2.86
C ASN A 43 -2.96 11.75 -2.35
N VAL A 44 -2.51 10.81 -3.21
CA VAL A 44 -1.46 9.85 -2.89
C VAL A 44 -0.15 10.55 -2.44
N GLY A 45 0.10 11.80 -2.88
CA GLY A 45 1.12 12.67 -2.30
C GLY A 45 2.55 12.27 -2.67
N PHE A 46 2.87 12.37 -3.97
CA PHE A 46 4.24 12.25 -4.49
C PHE A 46 4.68 13.59 -5.10
N ASP A 47 5.05 14.54 -4.24
CA ASP A 47 5.30 15.95 -4.64
C ASP A 47 6.49 16.12 -5.60
N ASP A 48 7.45 15.20 -5.59
CA ASP A 48 8.63 15.19 -6.45
C ASP A 48 8.40 14.45 -7.78
N LEU A 49 7.19 13.95 -8.02
CA LEU A 49 6.82 13.20 -9.21
C LEU A 49 5.70 13.91 -9.98
N ASP A 50 5.87 14.08 -11.28
CA ASP A 50 4.77 14.47 -12.17
C ASP A 50 3.81 13.28 -12.37
N LEU A 51 2.93 13.10 -11.37
CA LEU A 51 1.95 12.02 -11.35
C LEU A 51 0.93 12.15 -12.49
N ASP A 52 0.61 13.38 -12.94
CA ASP A 52 -0.31 13.61 -14.04
C ASP A 52 0.25 13.05 -15.36
N ALA A 53 1.49 13.41 -15.69
CA ALA A 53 2.18 12.91 -16.88
C ALA A 53 2.32 11.39 -16.83
N MET A 54 2.74 10.83 -15.67
CA MET A 54 2.86 9.38 -15.50
C MET A 54 1.54 8.66 -15.72
N LEU A 55 0.45 9.12 -15.11
CA LEU A 55 -0.86 8.48 -15.24
C LEU A 55 -1.35 8.54 -16.68
N ARG A 56 -1.20 9.67 -17.37
CA ARG A 56 -1.59 9.81 -18.78
C ARG A 56 -0.80 8.87 -19.66
N ASP A 57 0.51 8.79 -19.47
CA ASP A 57 1.38 7.93 -20.27
C ASP A 57 1.08 6.45 -20.08
N LEU A 58 1.03 5.99 -18.83
CA LEU A 58 0.82 4.57 -18.51
C LEU A 58 -0.59 4.08 -18.83
N SER A 59 -1.59 4.96 -18.75
CA SER A 59 -2.99 4.61 -19.00
C SER A 59 -3.49 4.92 -20.42
N GLY A 60 -2.64 5.45 -21.29
CA GLY A 60 -3.04 5.90 -22.63
C GLY A 60 -4.04 7.07 -22.58
N GLY A 61 -3.93 7.94 -21.58
CA GLY A 61 -4.76 9.13 -21.37
C GLY A 61 -6.07 8.88 -20.61
N LYS A 62 -6.32 7.65 -20.15
CA LYS A 62 -7.55 7.30 -19.41
C LYS A 62 -7.61 7.93 -18.02
N TYR A 63 -6.47 8.05 -17.34
CA TYR A 63 -6.37 8.65 -16.01
C TYR A 63 -5.40 9.82 -16.00
N SER A 64 -5.58 10.69 -15.00
CA SER A 64 -4.79 11.90 -14.76
C SER A 64 -4.72 12.15 -13.25
N ALA A 65 -3.90 13.09 -12.78
CA ALA A 65 -3.85 13.46 -11.36
C ALA A 65 -5.23 13.96 -10.83
N LYS A 66 -6.10 14.40 -11.73
CA LYS A 66 -7.47 14.87 -11.43
C LYS A 66 -8.53 13.77 -11.48
N SER A 67 -8.15 12.51 -11.71
CA SER A 67 -9.09 11.39 -11.66
C SER A 67 -9.55 11.15 -10.22
N THR A 68 -10.85 10.99 -10.03
CA THR A 68 -11.44 10.66 -8.73
C THR A 68 -11.26 9.19 -8.39
N VAL A 69 -11.01 8.91 -7.11
CA VAL A 69 -10.68 7.57 -6.61
C VAL A 69 -11.39 7.27 -5.29
N HIS A 70 -11.65 5.99 -5.09
CA HIS A 70 -12.01 5.43 -3.80
C HIS A 70 -10.74 5.32 -2.95
N TYR A 71 -10.47 6.36 -2.16
CA TYR A 71 -9.25 6.47 -1.34
C TYR A 71 -9.34 5.61 -0.08
N ASP A 72 -9.28 4.30 -0.29
CA ASP A 72 -9.37 3.26 0.74
C ASP A 72 -8.44 2.07 0.38
N PRO A 73 -7.57 1.62 1.29
CA PRO A 73 -7.35 2.13 2.64
C PRO A 73 -6.72 3.54 2.62
N ASP A 74 -7.14 4.39 3.56
CA ASP A 74 -6.51 5.68 3.79
C ASP A 74 -5.26 5.47 4.66
N LEU A 75 -4.10 5.38 4.01
CA LEU A 75 -2.80 5.12 4.67
C LEU A 75 -1.90 6.36 4.72
N GLY A 76 -2.48 7.55 4.50
CA GLY A 76 -1.77 8.82 4.43
C GLY A 76 -1.98 9.51 3.09
N GLY A 77 -1.29 10.63 2.85
CA GLY A 77 -1.48 11.43 1.65
C GLY A 77 -1.40 12.93 1.95
N SER A 78 -1.56 13.75 0.92
CA SER A 78 -1.48 15.21 1.04
C SER A 78 -2.63 15.80 1.86
N HIS A 79 -3.80 15.15 1.91
CA HIS A 79 -4.93 15.57 2.74
C HIS A 79 -4.65 15.52 4.25
N THR A 80 -3.75 14.65 4.71
CA THR A 80 -3.58 14.37 6.14
C THR A 80 -3.23 15.60 6.98
N ALA A 81 -2.43 16.51 6.44
CA ALA A 81 -2.07 17.77 7.10
C ALA A 81 -3.28 18.68 7.38
N SER A 82 -4.37 18.52 6.63
CA SER A 82 -5.58 19.32 6.72
C SER A 82 -6.67 18.72 7.62
N ILE A 83 -6.46 17.51 8.16
CA ILE A 83 -7.46 16.77 8.94
C ILE A 83 -6.95 16.51 10.36
N PRO A 84 -7.30 17.37 11.34
CA PRO A 84 -6.89 17.20 12.74
C PRO A 84 -7.33 15.85 13.32
N GLY A 85 -6.39 15.16 13.96
CA GLY A 85 -6.65 13.86 14.59
C GLY A 85 -6.79 12.69 13.61
N TRP A 86 -6.51 12.90 12.32
CA TRP A 86 -6.48 11.85 11.32
C TRP A 86 -5.61 10.66 11.76
N ARG A 87 -6.10 9.46 11.44
CA ARG A 87 -5.39 8.19 11.62
C ARG A 87 -5.63 7.34 10.38
N PRO A 88 -4.71 6.42 10.04
CA PRO A 88 -4.96 5.48 8.97
C PRO A 88 -6.24 4.70 9.23
N ALA A 89 -7.00 4.46 8.17
CA ALA A 89 -8.29 3.81 8.24
C ALA A 89 -8.53 2.90 7.03
N PHE A 90 -9.35 1.89 7.24
CA PHE A 90 -9.75 0.97 6.19
C PHE A 90 -11.22 0.62 6.34
N GLY A 91 -12.00 0.86 5.29
CA GLY A 91 -13.41 0.54 5.22
C GLY A 91 -13.68 -0.80 4.53
N GLN A 92 -14.58 -1.61 5.08
CA GLN A 92 -14.99 -2.85 4.43
C GLN A 92 -16.49 -3.08 4.63
N SER A 93 -17.13 -3.68 3.63
CA SER A 93 -18.57 -3.95 3.67
C SER A 93 -18.93 -5.30 3.02
N GLY A 94 -20.22 -5.66 3.04
CA GLY A 94 -20.73 -6.84 2.36
C GLY A 94 -20.09 -8.16 2.79
N ALA A 95 -19.84 -9.05 1.82
CA ALA A 95 -19.31 -10.38 2.07
C ALA A 95 -17.87 -10.38 2.59
N ALA A 96 -17.03 -9.44 2.15
CA ALA A 96 -15.67 -9.31 2.63
C ALA A 96 -15.66 -8.91 4.12
N GLN A 97 -16.52 -7.98 4.53
CA GLN A 97 -16.64 -7.64 5.94
C GLN A 97 -17.25 -8.77 6.78
N GLY A 98 -18.25 -9.48 6.24
CA GLY A 98 -18.79 -10.68 6.88
C GLY A 98 -17.71 -11.76 7.11
N HIS A 99 -16.78 -11.94 6.15
CA HIS A 99 -15.65 -12.84 6.31
C HIS A 99 -14.72 -12.38 7.44
N LEU A 100 -14.37 -11.09 7.52
CA LEU A 100 -13.55 -10.54 8.60
C LEU A 100 -14.21 -10.74 9.97
N SER A 101 -15.51 -10.43 10.11
CA SER A 101 -16.24 -10.61 11.36
C SER A 101 -16.34 -12.09 11.77
N ASN A 102 -16.58 -12.99 10.81
CA ASN A 102 -16.67 -14.43 11.08
C ASN A 102 -15.33 -15.05 11.51
N ASN A 103 -14.21 -14.44 11.13
CA ASN A 103 -12.87 -14.82 11.60
C ASN A 103 -12.44 -14.03 12.84
N GLY A 104 -13.33 -13.22 13.43
CA GLY A 104 -13.05 -12.43 14.63
C GLY A 104 -11.87 -11.47 14.45
N VAL A 105 -11.75 -10.85 13.28
CA VAL A 105 -10.75 -9.80 13.03
C VAL A 105 -11.15 -8.54 13.79
N GLY A 106 -10.24 -7.98 14.60
CA GLY A 106 -10.54 -6.83 15.43
C GLY A 106 -9.30 -6.18 16.07
N PRO A 107 -9.48 -5.40 17.15
CA PRO A 107 -8.38 -4.71 17.83
C PRO A 107 -7.24 -5.67 18.20
N GLY A 108 -6.00 -5.29 17.86
CA GLY A 108 -4.81 -6.13 18.05
C GLY A 108 -4.41 -6.97 16.84
N ASP A 109 -5.24 -7.05 15.81
CA ASP A 109 -4.89 -7.68 14.53
C ASP A 109 -4.30 -6.66 13.54
N VAL A 110 -3.73 -7.13 12.43
CA VAL A 110 -3.07 -6.30 11.42
C VAL A 110 -3.60 -6.58 10.01
N PHE A 111 -3.83 -5.53 9.23
CA PHE A 111 -3.97 -5.64 7.78
C PHE A 111 -2.61 -5.45 7.11
N LEU A 112 -2.33 -6.30 6.12
CA LEU A 112 -1.23 -6.18 5.17
C LEU A 112 -1.83 -5.99 3.79
N PHE A 113 -1.79 -4.75 3.29
CA PHE A 113 -2.39 -4.41 2.00
C PHE A 113 -1.46 -4.75 0.87
N PHE A 114 -1.97 -5.43 -0.15
CA PHE A 114 -1.21 -5.77 -1.34
C PHE A 114 -1.98 -5.44 -2.62
N GLY A 115 -1.24 -5.19 -3.70
CA GLY A 115 -1.81 -4.80 -5.00
C GLY A 115 -1.01 -5.35 -6.16
N TRP A 116 -1.45 -5.04 -7.38
CA TRP A 116 -0.73 -5.36 -8.62
C TRP A 116 0.29 -4.29 -8.94
N TYR A 117 1.55 -4.68 -9.11
CA TYR A 117 2.64 -3.79 -9.47
C TYR A 117 3.42 -4.26 -10.69
N ARG A 118 4.03 -3.31 -11.38
CA ARG A 118 5.02 -3.54 -12.43
C ARG A 118 6.00 -2.36 -12.49
N GLN A 119 7.26 -2.66 -12.80
CA GLN A 119 8.30 -1.65 -12.95
C GLN A 119 8.04 -0.74 -14.16
N VAL A 120 8.31 0.55 -13.96
CA VAL A 120 8.23 1.58 -14.99
C VAL A 120 9.60 2.20 -15.26
N GLU A 121 9.74 2.78 -16.43
CA GLU A 121 10.90 3.56 -16.86
C GLU A 121 10.46 4.75 -17.71
N THR A 122 11.36 5.71 -17.92
CA THR A 122 11.17 6.78 -18.88
C THR A 122 11.91 6.46 -20.17
N LEU A 123 11.21 6.47 -21.32
CA LEU A 123 11.83 6.42 -22.65
C LEU A 123 11.40 7.65 -23.44
N SER A 124 12.37 8.41 -23.97
CA SER A 124 12.12 9.62 -24.77
C SER A 124 11.19 10.62 -24.07
N GLY A 125 11.38 10.80 -22.75
CA GLY A 125 10.61 11.73 -21.94
C GLY A 125 9.20 11.25 -21.54
N ARG A 126 8.81 10.02 -21.87
CA ARG A 126 7.51 9.44 -21.51
C ARG A 126 7.63 8.23 -20.61
N TRP A 127 6.70 8.09 -19.69
CA TRP A 127 6.62 6.90 -18.83
C TRP A 127 6.11 5.69 -19.60
N ARG A 128 6.68 4.52 -19.33
CA ARG A 128 6.16 3.24 -19.82
C ARG A 128 6.45 2.13 -18.82
N PHE A 129 5.66 1.05 -18.88
CA PHE A 129 6.03 -0.19 -18.22
C PHE A 129 7.25 -0.81 -18.90
N VAL A 130 8.21 -1.30 -18.10
CA VAL A 130 9.38 -2.00 -18.61
C VAL A 130 8.91 -3.30 -19.29
N PRO A 131 9.22 -3.53 -20.59
CA PRO A 131 8.66 -4.66 -21.34
C PRO A 131 8.93 -6.04 -20.73
N SER A 132 10.11 -6.24 -20.14
CA SER A 132 10.53 -7.49 -19.51
C SER A 132 10.18 -7.60 -18.03
N ALA A 133 9.71 -6.52 -17.39
CA ALA A 133 9.39 -6.56 -15.97
C ALA A 133 8.12 -7.39 -15.71
N PRO A 134 8.13 -8.26 -14.67
CA PRO A 134 6.99 -9.10 -14.37
C PRO A 134 5.84 -8.32 -13.72
N ASP A 135 4.62 -8.81 -13.93
CA ASP A 135 3.47 -8.43 -13.13
C ASP A 135 3.53 -9.17 -11.79
N ILE A 136 3.61 -8.42 -10.69
CA ILE A 136 3.79 -8.99 -9.35
C ILE A 136 2.73 -8.47 -8.37
N HIS A 137 2.45 -9.26 -7.35
CA HIS A 137 1.77 -8.81 -6.14
C HIS A 137 2.80 -8.34 -5.12
N VAL A 138 2.60 -7.13 -4.61
CA VAL A 138 3.48 -6.49 -3.63
C VAL A 138 2.65 -5.95 -2.49
N MET A 139 3.10 -6.22 -1.26
CA MET A 139 2.57 -5.56 -0.07
C MET A 139 3.03 -4.10 -0.06
N PHE A 140 2.09 -3.17 -0.01
CA PHE A 140 2.37 -1.74 -0.15
C PHE A 140 2.04 -0.92 1.10
N GLY A 141 1.36 -1.52 2.09
CA GLY A 141 1.09 -0.85 3.35
C GLY A 141 0.53 -1.78 4.42
N TRP A 142 0.37 -1.24 5.62
CA TRP A 142 -0.16 -1.97 6.77
C TRP A 142 -1.08 -1.08 7.62
N LEU A 143 -1.93 -1.72 8.43
CA LEU A 143 -2.77 -1.08 9.44
C LEU A 143 -2.92 -1.99 10.66
N GLU A 144 -2.43 -1.56 11.81
CA GLU A 144 -2.62 -2.18 13.13
C GLU A 144 -3.94 -1.74 13.73
N ILE A 145 -4.89 -2.65 13.86
CA ILE A 145 -6.25 -2.31 14.27
C ILE A 145 -6.28 -1.95 15.76
N ASP A 146 -6.92 -0.83 16.06
CA ASP A 146 -7.20 -0.36 17.43
C ASP A 146 -8.69 -0.30 17.71
N GLU A 147 -9.46 0.17 16.73
CA GLU A 147 -10.92 0.30 16.85
C GLU A 147 -11.61 -0.23 15.60
N VAL A 148 -12.79 -0.82 15.81
CA VAL A 148 -13.70 -1.26 14.76
C VAL A 148 -14.98 -0.46 14.94
N LEU A 149 -15.29 0.41 13.99
CA LEU A 149 -16.41 1.34 14.05
C LEU A 149 -17.53 0.87 13.15
N SER A 150 -18.75 0.76 13.69
CA SER A 150 -19.95 0.64 12.88
C SER A 150 -20.36 2.01 12.38
N VAL A 151 -20.10 2.30 11.11
CA VAL A 151 -20.34 3.62 10.52
C VAL A 151 -21.75 3.78 9.94
N VAL A 152 -22.57 2.73 10.01
CA VAL A 152 -23.99 2.75 9.66
C VAL A 152 -24.85 2.63 10.92
N THR A 153 -24.67 1.59 11.74
CA THR A 153 -25.55 1.37 12.90
C THR A 153 -25.24 2.30 14.09
N ASP A 154 -24.01 2.81 14.21
CA ASP A 154 -23.62 3.84 15.17
C ASP A 154 -22.85 4.98 14.50
N ARG A 155 -23.44 5.56 13.45
CA ARG A 155 -22.83 6.66 12.70
C ARG A 155 -22.54 7.87 13.58
N ALA A 156 -23.54 8.30 14.35
CA ALA A 156 -23.44 9.51 15.17
C ALA A 156 -22.40 9.35 16.29
N GLY A 157 -22.36 8.19 16.97
CA GLY A 157 -21.34 7.90 17.97
C GLY A 157 -19.94 7.79 17.37
N SER A 158 -19.81 7.17 16.19
CA SER A 158 -18.54 7.07 15.47
C SER A 158 -17.99 8.45 15.07
N LEU A 159 -18.83 9.32 14.48
CA LEU A 159 -18.45 10.69 14.10
C LEU A 159 -18.16 11.58 15.32
N LYS A 160 -18.87 11.40 16.42
CA LYS A 160 -18.60 12.13 17.67
C LYS A 160 -17.23 11.79 18.24
N ARG A 161 -16.85 10.50 18.23
CA ARG A 161 -15.54 10.03 18.73
C ARG A 161 -14.40 10.35 17.78
N HIS A 162 -14.65 10.28 16.47
CA HIS A 162 -13.65 10.44 15.43
C HIS A 162 -14.15 11.37 14.31
N PRO A 163 -14.25 12.70 14.53
CA PRO A 163 -14.82 13.62 13.54
C PRO A 163 -14.13 13.57 12.17
N TRP A 164 -12.83 13.26 12.15
CA TRP A 164 -12.01 13.16 10.94
C TRP A 164 -12.48 12.07 9.96
N ILE A 165 -13.26 11.07 10.40
CA ILE A 165 -13.76 10.02 9.48
C ILE A 165 -14.85 10.54 8.55
N ALA A 166 -15.37 11.76 8.75
CA ALA A 166 -16.46 12.32 7.95
C ALA A 166 -16.13 12.40 6.44
N THR A 167 -14.84 12.51 6.09
CA THR A 167 -14.37 12.57 4.70
C THR A 167 -13.98 11.20 4.13
N HIS A 168 -13.98 10.14 4.95
CA HIS A 168 -13.62 8.80 4.49
C HIS A 168 -14.68 8.24 3.53
N PRO A 169 -14.34 7.58 2.41
CA PRO A 169 -15.31 7.14 1.39
C PRO A 169 -16.49 6.32 1.94
N HIS A 170 -16.22 5.44 2.92
CA HIS A 170 -17.24 4.62 3.60
C HIS A 170 -18.19 5.41 4.53
N VAL A 171 -17.92 6.70 4.77
CA VAL A 171 -18.68 7.56 5.68
C VAL A 171 -19.25 8.79 4.98
N ALA A 172 -18.50 9.39 4.04
CA ALA A 172 -18.85 10.67 3.41
C ALA A 172 -20.20 10.64 2.68
N THR A 173 -20.60 9.48 2.15
CA THR A 173 -21.82 9.32 1.36
C THR A 173 -22.78 8.30 2.00
N PRO A 174 -23.49 8.65 3.09
CA PRO A 174 -24.31 7.71 3.85
C PRO A 174 -25.44 7.05 3.03
N GLY A 175 -25.97 7.74 2.02
CA GLY A 175 -26.99 7.18 1.13
C GLY A 175 -26.49 6.05 0.22
N ARG A 176 -25.17 5.93 0.03
CA ARG A 176 -24.55 4.89 -0.82
C ARG A 176 -24.17 3.64 -0.03
N TYR A 177 -23.73 3.80 1.22
CA TYR A 177 -23.37 2.69 2.10
C TYR A 177 -24.41 2.51 3.20
N THR A 178 -25.50 1.83 2.85
CA THR A 178 -26.61 1.53 3.78
C THR A 178 -26.54 0.13 4.40
N ASP A 179 -25.63 -0.74 3.92
CA ASP A 179 -25.42 -2.06 4.50
C ASP A 179 -24.95 -1.91 5.96
N PRO A 180 -25.67 -2.47 6.96
CA PRO A 180 -25.29 -2.36 8.36
C PRO A 180 -23.92 -2.98 8.68
N ARG A 181 -23.39 -3.82 7.78
CA ARG A 181 -22.03 -4.36 7.89
C ARG A 181 -20.96 -3.37 7.48
N ASN A 182 -21.28 -2.23 6.87
CA ASN A 182 -20.27 -1.25 6.52
C ASN A 182 -19.50 -0.79 7.77
N THR A 183 -18.23 -1.14 7.82
CA THR A 183 -17.37 -1.06 9.00
C THR A 183 -16.11 -0.29 8.66
N LEU A 184 -15.63 0.52 9.60
CA LEU A 184 -14.35 1.22 9.49
C LEU A 184 -13.38 0.70 10.56
N TYR A 185 -12.24 0.16 10.12
CA TYR A 185 -11.11 -0.22 10.96
C TYR A 185 -10.18 0.98 11.10
N VAL A 186 -9.85 1.36 12.33
CA VAL A 186 -9.00 2.51 12.63
C VAL A 186 -7.68 2.05 13.22
N ALA A 187 -6.58 2.56 12.67
CA ALA A 187 -5.21 2.22 13.04
C ALA A 187 -4.81 2.73 14.43
N ARG A 188 -3.99 2.01 15.19
CA ARG A 188 -3.44 2.46 16.51
C ARG A 188 -2.85 3.87 16.47
N LYS A 189 -3.04 4.62 17.57
CA LYS A 189 -2.40 5.94 17.74
C LYS A 189 -0.88 5.84 17.84
N ARG A 190 -0.37 4.73 18.38
CA ARG A 190 1.05 4.40 18.45
C ARG A 190 1.25 2.98 17.96
N SER A 191 2.08 2.83 16.94
CA SER A 191 2.49 1.53 16.39
C SER A 191 3.27 0.73 17.44
N ILE A 192 3.12 -0.58 17.42
CA ILE A 192 4.00 -1.49 18.18
C ILE A 192 5.24 -1.90 17.39
N PHE A 193 5.34 -1.53 16.11
CA PHE A 193 6.42 -1.92 15.19
C PHE A 193 7.35 -0.77 14.82
N VAL A 194 6.84 0.47 14.79
CA VAL A 194 7.59 1.66 14.37
C VAL A 194 7.39 2.84 15.32
N ASN A 195 8.29 3.81 15.27
CA ASN A 195 8.06 5.08 15.97
C ASN A 195 7.08 5.96 15.18
N GLY A 196 5.79 5.83 15.48
CA GLY A 196 4.73 6.58 14.80
C GLY A 196 3.35 6.00 15.02
N ILE A 197 2.42 6.36 14.15
CA ILE A 197 1.05 5.81 14.09
C ILE A 197 1.05 4.36 13.57
N GLY A 198 0.04 3.58 13.97
CA GLY A 198 -0.08 2.15 13.69
C GLY A 198 -0.50 1.81 12.26
N GLY A 199 -0.04 2.54 11.25
CA GLY A 199 -0.37 2.26 9.85
C GLY A 199 0.34 3.21 8.91
N GLY A 200 0.52 2.76 7.66
CA GLY A 200 1.26 3.52 6.67
C GLY A 200 1.56 2.72 5.41
N ARG A 201 2.37 3.32 4.55
CA ARG A 201 2.82 2.74 3.28
C ARG A 201 4.27 2.32 3.37
N PHE A 202 4.62 1.24 2.69
CA PHE A 202 6.02 0.90 2.45
C PHE A 202 6.57 1.86 1.38
N PRO A 203 7.64 2.62 1.68
CA PRO A 203 8.10 3.69 0.77
C PRO A 203 8.73 3.14 -0.52
N SER A 204 9.42 2.01 -0.41
CA SER A 204 10.16 1.39 -1.51
C SER A 204 10.01 -0.12 -1.49
N MET A 205 10.20 -0.71 -2.68
CA MET A 205 10.20 -2.14 -2.88
C MET A 205 11.33 -2.80 -2.08
N LEU A 206 10.96 -3.80 -1.28
CA LEU A 206 11.89 -4.70 -0.60
C LEU A 206 11.57 -6.13 -1.01
N PRO A 207 12.56 -7.04 -1.09
CA PRO A 207 12.31 -8.42 -1.47
C PRO A 207 11.23 -9.11 -0.63
N GLN A 208 11.17 -8.85 0.69
CA GLN A 208 10.12 -9.42 1.56
C GLN A 208 8.69 -8.93 1.30
N LEU A 209 8.53 -7.79 0.59
CA LEU A 209 7.21 -7.26 0.24
C LEU A 209 6.63 -7.96 -0.99
N GLN A 210 7.47 -8.62 -1.79
CA GLN A 210 7.01 -9.38 -2.95
C GLN A 210 6.30 -10.65 -2.51
N LEU A 211 5.02 -10.76 -2.88
CA LEU A 211 4.27 -12.00 -2.69
C LEU A 211 4.51 -12.96 -3.83
N THR A 212 4.56 -12.48 -5.08
CA THR A 212 4.68 -13.34 -6.26
C THR A 212 6.02 -14.10 -6.32
N ARG A 213 5.97 -15.41 -6.54
CA ARG A 213 7.16 -16.24 -6.76
C ARG A 213 7.86 -15.82 -8.06
N ALA A 214 9.17 -15.63 -8.00
CA ALA A 214 9.98 -15.27 -9.17
C ALA A 214 9.74 -16.24 -10.35
N GLY A 215 9.60 -15.69 -11.55
CA GLY A 215 9.33 -16.48 -12.77
C GLY A 215 7.91 -17.06 -12.86
N ARG A 216 7.00 -16.71 -11.94
CA ARG A 216 5.62 -17.20 -11.94
C ARG A 216 4.61 -16.05 -12.06
N THR A 217 3.36 -16.41 -12.33
CA THR A 217 2.24 -15.46 -12.40
C THR A 217 1.86 -14.95 -11.00
N ARG A 218 1.19 -13.80 -10.94
CA ARG A 218 0.69 -13.17 -9.68
C ARG A 218 -0.12 -14.09 -8.76
N SER A 219 -0.74 -15.13 -9.31
CA SER A 219 -1.50 -16.15 -8.59
C SER A 219 -0.65 -17.19 -7.85
N VAL A 220 0.68 -17.11 -7.96
CA VAL A 220 1.61 -18.03 -7.31
C VAL A 220 2.49 -17.22 -6.36
N TRP A 221 2.26 -17.37 -5.06
CA TRP A 221 2.97 -16.65 -4.02
C TRP A 221 4.15 -17.46 -3.48
N SER A 222 5.17 -16.79 -2.94
CA SER A 222 6.28 -17.37 -2.20
C SER A 222 6.32 -16.78 -0.79
N LEU A 223 5.88 -17.58 0.18
CA LEU A 223 5.80 -17.20 1.59
C LEU A 223 6.90 -17.93 2.38
N PRO A 224 7.24 -17.48 3.60
CA PRO A 224 8.07 -18.30 4.51
C PRO A 224 7.48 -19.71 4.68
N SER A 225 8.33 -20.73 4.76
CA SER A 225 7.91 -22.14 4.82
C SER A 225 6.94 -22.45 5.96
N TRP A 226 7.02 -21.71 7.06
CA TRP A 226 6.11 -21.87 8.20
C TRP A 226 4.65 -21.50 7.88
N PHE A 227 4.33 -20.88 6.74
CA PHE A 227 2.94 -20.69 6.30
C PHE A 227 2.25 -22.00 5.90
N GLU A 228 3.00 -23.07 5.60
CA GLU A 228 2.43 -24.35 5.21
C GLU A 228 1.51 -24.91 6.31
N PRO A 229 0.26 -25.31 5.98
CA PRO A 229 -0.71 -25.79 6.95
C PRO A 229 -0.48 -27.25 7.34
N LYS A 230 0.66 -27.55 7.97
CA LYS A 230 1.05 -28.88 8.47
C LYS A 230 0.16 -29.32 9.66
N GLY A 231 -1.11 -29.63 9.41
CA GLY A 231 -2.10 -29.97 10.45
C GLY A 231 -2.70 -28.77 11.19
N ARG A 232 -2.39 -27.55 10.74
CA ARG A 232 -2.93 -26.27 11.26
C ARG A 232 -4.00 -25.71 10.33
N ALA A 233 -4.81 -24.78 10.82
CA ALA A 233 -5.78 -24.09 9.98
C ALA A 233 -5.07 -23.27 8.89
N ALA A 234 -5.30 -23.60 7.61
CA ALA A 234 -4.68 -22.86 6.52
C ALA A 234 -5.15 -21.40 6.45
N LEU A 235 -4.34 -20.55 5.78
CA LEU A 235 -4.76 -19.23 5.32
C LEU A 235 -6.15 -19.33 4.67
N THR A 236 -7.12 -18.52 5.11
CA THR A 236 -8.52 -18.68 4.67
C THR A 236 -8.64 -18.71 3.14
N TYR A 237 -9.57 -19.53 2.63
CA TYR A 237 -9.75 -19.87 1.20
C TYR A 237 -8.68 -20.78 0.58
N HIS A 238 -7.68 -21.23 1.35
CA HIS A 238 -6.61 -22.10 0.86
C HIS A 238 -6.44 -23.42 1.64
N PRO A 239 -7.52 -24.15 2.00
CA PRO A 239 -7.40 -25.37 2.81
C PRO A 239 -6.79 -26.56 2.06
N SER A 240 -6.83 -26.56 0.72
CA SER A 240 -6.35 -27.68 -0.10
C SER A 240 -4.83 -27.78 -0.08
N ALA A 241 -4.29 -28.90 0.41
CA ALA A 241 -2.85 -29.18 0.44
C ALA A 241 -2.18 -29.03 -0.94
N THR A 242 -2.88 -29.36 -2.03
CA THR A 242 -2.36 -29.23 -3.42
C THR A 242 -2.08 -27.79 -3.86
N ARG A 243 -2.49 -26.79 -3.08
CA ARG A 243 -2.14 -25.38 -3.32
C ARG A 243 -0.79 -24.99 -2.73
N TRP A 244 -0.21 -25.84 -1.89
CA TRP A 244 1.00 -25.58 -1.14
C TRP A 244 2.11 -26.50 -1.63
N GLU A 245 3.27 -25.92 -1.93
CA GLU A 245 4.45 -26.65 -2.37
C GLU A 245 5.67 -26.12 -1.62
N LEU A 246 6.18 -26.91 -0.69
CA LEU A 246 7.35 -26.58 0.11
C LEU A 246 8.62 -26.61 -0.75
N ASP A 247 9.45 -25.57 -0.61
CA ASP A 247 10.72 -25.41 -1.33
C ASP A 247 11.74 -24.76 -0.38
N GLY A 248 12.47 -25.61 0.36
CA GLY A 248 13.45 -25.17 1.36
C GLY A 248 12.83 -24.35 2.49
N ASP A 249 13.31 -23.12 2.66
CA ASP A 249 12.85 -22.15 3.67
C ASP A 249 11.60 -21.38 3.23
N ARG A 250 11.04 -21.68 2.06
CA ARG A 250 9.83 -21.05 1.52
C ARG A 250 8.76 -22.07 1.20
N VAL A 251 7.52 -21.60 1.10
CA VAL A 251 6.38 -22.35 0.57
C VAL A 251 5.74 -21.57 -0.57
N THR A 252 5.47 -22.27 -1.65
CA THR A 252 4.71 -21.74 -2.77
C THR A 252 3.23 -21.93 -2.52
N LEU A 253 2.44 -20.86 -2.66
CA LEU A 253 0.99 -20.90 -2.54
C LEU A 253 0.32 -20.54 -3.86
N LYS A 254 -0.50 -21.42 -4.42
CA LYS A 254 -1.43 -21.08 -5.50
C LYS A 254 -2.67 -20.41 -4.93
N THR A 255 -2.79 -19.09 -5.13
CA THR A 255 -3.86 -18.29 -4.52
C THR A 255 -5.22 -18.54 -5.17
N ALA A 256 -6.28 -18.31 -4.40
CA ALA A 256 -7.64 -18.28 -4.89
C ALA A 256 -7.89 -16.99 -5.69
N ALA A 257 -8.55 -17.11 -6.85
CA ALA A 257 -8.99 -15.94 -7.61
C ALA A 257 -10.11 -15.16 -6.88
N LYS A 258 -10.87 -15.86 -6.03
CA LYS A 258 -11.98 -15.34 -5.24
C LYS A 258 -11.50 -15.04 -3.82
N GLY A 259 -11.91 -13.87 -3.31
CA GLY A 259 -11.58 -13.39 -1.97
C GLY A 259 -10.74 -12.13 -2.02
N GLN A 260 -11.20 -11.10 -1.31
CA GLN A 260 -10.48 -9.84 -1.15
C GLN A 260 -9.58 -9.85 0.10
N GLU A 261 -9.94 -10.67 1.09
CA GLU A 261 -9.31 -10.71 2.41
C GLU A 261 -8.90 -12.16 2.75
N PHE A 262 -7.62 -12.39 3.09
CA PHE A 262 -7.13 -13.70 3.52
C PHE A 262 -6.58 -13.61 4.95
N VAL A 263 -7.15 -14.38 5.87
CA VAL A 263 -6.84 -14.32 7.31
C VAL A 263 -5.96 -15.51 7.70
N ILE A 264 -4.91 -15.23 8.48
CA ILE A 264 -4.11 -16.23 9.20
C ILE A 264 -4.10 -15.90 10.69
N ASP A 265 -4.31 -16.90 11.54
CA ASP A 265 -4.38 -16.72 12.99
C ASP A 265 -3.04 -17.07 13.64
N GLY A 266 -2.40 -16.09 14.28
CA GLY A 266 -1.13 -16.29 14.98
C GLY A 266 -1.22 -17.22 16.20
N LYS A 267 -2.42 -17.59 16.65
CA LYS A 267 -2.59 -18.67 17.64
C LYS A 267 -2.07 -20.01 17.14
N ASP A 268 -2.29 -20.31 15.87
CA ASP A 268 -1.77 -21.51 15.21
C ASP A 268 -0.38 -21.27 14.60
N TYR A 269 -0.04 -20.00 14.33
CA TYR A 269 1.19 -19.57 13.67
C TYR A 269 1.95 -18.52 14.51
N PRO A 270 2.59 -18.90 15.62
CA PRO A 270 3.28 -17.95 16.52
C PRO A 270 4.42 -17.19 15.84
N GLU A 271 4.97 -17.70 14.73
CA GLU A 271 5.99 -17.02 13.92
C GLU A 271 5.48 -15.72 13.28
N LEU A 272 4.16 -15.59 13.16
CA LEU A 272 3.50 -14.47 12.50
C LEU A 272 3.85 -13.13 13.15
N ASP A 273 3.84 -13.06 14.48
CA ASP A 273 4.08 -11.83 15.23
C ASP A 273 5.47 -11.26 14.90
N ARG A 274 6.50 -12.12 14.90
CA ARG A 274 7.88 -11.73 14.54
C ARG A 274 8.00 -11.39 13.06
N TRP A 275 7.34 -12.14 12.18
CA TRP A 275 7.39 -11.88 10.75
C TRP A 275 6.78 -10.52 10.38
N VAL A 276 5.62 -10.17 10.95
CA VAL A 276 5.01 -8.84 10.76
C VAL A 276 5.92 -7.76 11.34
N ALA A 277 6.48 -7.97 12.54
CA ALA A 277 7.38 -7.00 13.16
C ALA A 277 8.60 -6.68 12.28
N ASN A 278 9.22 -7.71 11.69
CA ASN A 278 10.36 -7.52 10.77
C ASN A 278 9.92 -6.82 9.48
N LEU A 279 8.80 -7.24 8.88
CA LEU A 279 8.25 -6.65 7.66
C LEU A 279 8.03 -5.14 7.82
N VAL A 280 7.43 -4.73 8.92
CA VAL A 280 7.07 -3.33 9.21
C VAL A 280 8.27 -2.53 9.75
N GLY A 281 9.07 -3.11 10.65
CA GLY A 281 10.21 -2.44 11.27
C GLY A 281 11.39 -2.17 10.31
N GLU A 282 11.69 -3.10 9.39
CA GLU A 282 12.75 -2.90 8.40
C GLU A 282 12.42 -1.78 7.40
N ALA A 283 11.14 -1.64 7.04
CA ALA A 283 10.71 -0.56 6.17
C ALA A 283 10.89 0.83 6.79
N ALA A 284 10.65 0.97 8.10
CA ALA A 284 10.90 2.22 8.81
C ALA A 284 12.39 2.56 8.90
N SER A 285 13.24 1.55 9.12
CA SER A 285 14.69 1.72 9.20
C SER A 285 15.28 2.21 7.87
N ASN A 286 14.84 1.64 6.74
CA ASN A 286 15.30 2.04 5.41
C ASN A 286 14.84 3.45 4.99
N CYS A 287 13.70 3.92 5.51
CA CYS A 287 13.21 5.29 5.28
C CYS A 287 14.15 6.34 5.91
N SER A 288 14.67 6.07 7.11
CA SER A 288 15.63 6.96 7.79
C SER A 288 16.97 7.08 7.07
N CYS A 289 17.46 5.99 6.45
CA CYS A 289 18.68 6.02 5.64
C CYS A 289 18.49 6.75 4.30
N ALA A 290 17.33 6.61 3.63
CA ALA A 290 17.06 7.30 2.38
C ALA A 290 17.03 8.84 2.54
N LEU A 291 16.45 9.34 3.64
CA LEU A 291 16.45 10.78 3.97
C LEU A 291 17.86 11.31 4.25
N SER A 292 18.76 10.50 4.82
CA SER A 292 20.15 10.90 5.08
C SER A 292 21.01 10.99 3.80
N LYS A 293 20.65 10.26 2.73
CA LYS A 293 21.39 10.27 1.45
C LYS A 293 20.93 11.38 0.48
N GLY A 294 19.81 12.05 0.74
CA GLY A 294 19.31 13.18 -0.05
C GLY A 294 20.05 14.51 0.20
N ALA A 295 20.93 14.57 1.20
CA ALA A 295 21.77 15.73 1.51
C ALA A 295 23.17 15.57 0.91
N VAL A 296 23.28 15.43 -0.42
CA VAL A 296 24.58 15.59 -1.10
C VAL A 296 24.65 17.00 -1.67
N THR A 297 25.53 17.78 -1.06
CA THR A 297 25.97 19.13 -1.40
C THR A 297 26.18 19.34 -2.90
N THR A 298 25.48 20.34 -3.45
CA THR A 298 25.79 20.96 -4.75
C THR A 298 27.13 21.68 -4.63
N SER A 299 28.24 20.99 -4.93
CA SER A 299 29.55 21.59 -5.09
C SER A 299 29.61 22.29 -6.44
N ILE A 300 29.50 23.62 -6.44
CA ILE A 300 29.81 24.46 -7.61
C ILE A 300 31.33 24.49 -7.77
N ALA A 301 31.84 23.83 -8.81
CA ALA A 301 33.19 24.05 -9.31
C ALA A 301 33.20 23.97 -10.84
N GLY A 302 33.64 25.05 -11.48
CA GLY A 302 34.21 25.00 -12.83
C GLY A 302 33.61 25.94 -13.86
N LEU A 303 34.05 27.21 -13.86
CA LEU A 303 34.18 27.99 -15.09
C LEU A 303 35.41 28.90 -14.95
N ALA A 304 36.54 28.38 -15.45
CA ALA A 304 37.78 29.12 -15.58
C ALA A 304 37.73 29.94 -16.87
N THR A 305 37.73 31.27 -16.74
CA THR A 305 37.88 32.20 -17.87
C THR A 305 39.37 32.43 -18.13
N ARG A 306 39.88 31.92 -19.25
CA ARG A 306 41.14 32.40 -19.85
C ARG A 306 40.83 33.61 -20.71
N ALA A 307 41.30 34.79 -20.31
CA ALA A 307 41.50 35.91 -21.20
C ALA A 307 42.83 36.58 -20.81
N ALA A 308 43.89 36.22 -21.53
CA ALA A 308 45.13 36.98 -21.54
C ALA A 308 45.05 37.95 -22.72
N LEU A 309 45.00 39.24 -22.43
CA LEU A 309 45.35 40.30 -23.37
C LEU A 309 46.07 41.39 -22.58
N THR A 310 47.39 41.29 -22.65
CA THR A 310 48.37 42.31 -22.33
C THR A 310 48.05 43.57 -23.13
N LEU A 311 47.90 44.73 -22.47
CA LEU A 311 48.44 45.98 -22.99
C LEU A 311 48.71 46.99 -21.85
N GLN A 312 49.94 47.47 -21.89
CA GLN A 312 50.60 48.54 -21.13
C GLN A 312 49.74 49.78 -20.80
N TRP A 313 49.99 50.45 -19.67
CA TRP A 313 50.76 51.71 -19.56
C TRP A 313 50.66 52.35 -18.16
N ARG A 314 51.84 52.69 -17.62
CA ARG A 314 52.28 53.76 -16.71
C ARG A 314 51.31 54.47 -15.75
N GLY A 315 51.79 54.65 -14.52
CA GLY A 315 51.33 55.65 -13.56
C GLY A 315 51.73 55.26 -12.15
#